data_AF-A0A5K1BSS6-F1
#
_entry.id   AF-A0A5K1BSS6-F1
#
_cell.length_a   1.000
_cell.length_b   1.000
_cell.length_c   1.000
_cell.angle_alpha   90.00
_cell.angle_beta   90.00
_cell.angle_gamma   90.00
#
_symmetry.space_group_name_H-M   'P 1'
#
loop_
_entity.id
_entity.type
_entity.pdbx_description
1 polymer ?
#
loop_
_entity_poly.entity_id
_entity_poly.type
_entity_poly.pdbx_seq_one_letter_code
_entity_poly.pdbx_strand_id
1 'polypeptide(L)'
;RFKTISYISIPRSPDSPTEKKEVEPLDWIAMFNKLWDDLVGGPKPEFGSADGAREQLKQCLNKRKTQGKGMLVVLDGVWSDSMLERLVIGTPGLKTLVTSRVKLNGVNWSYPVQQLSMKDAMDLFRHHALLHGPTSEYVDKELVEQ
;
A
#
# COMPACT_ATOMS: atom_id res chain seq x y z
N ARG A 1 -3.25 -16.59 -3.44
CA ARG A 1 -2.46 -15.36 -3.69
C ARG A 1 -2.64 -14.45 -2.48
N PHE A 2 -1.59 -14.21 -1.69
CA PHE A 2 -1.62 -13.72 -0.30
C PHE A 2 -1.38 -12.21 -0.21
N LYS A 3 -2.08 -11.47 0.67
CA LYS A 3 -1.77 -10.06 0.95
C LYS A 3 -0.63 -9.92 1.98
N THR A 4 0.38 -9.08 1.72
CA THR A 4 1.55 -8.80 2.60
C THR A 4 1.64 -7.31 2.92
N ILE A 5 1.97 -6.95 4.16
CA ILE A 5 2.18 -5.56 4.62
C ILE A 5 3.67 -5.30 4.97
N SER A 6 4.28 -4.21 4.46
CA SER A 6 5.75 -3.95 4.56
C SER A 6 6.18 -2.49 4.86
N TYR A 7 7.24 -2.29 5.68
CA TYR A 7 7.86 -0.99 6.11
C TYR A 7 9.40 -0.97 5.90
N ILE A 8 10.05 0.20 5.71
CA ILE A 8 11.45 0.36 5.23
C ILE A 8 12.36 1.25 6.14
N SER A 9 13.64 0.86 6.27
CA SER A 9 14.86 1.63 6.65
C SER A 9 16.14 0.98 6.06
N ILE A 10 16.94 1.68 5.24
CA ILE A 10 17.88 1.12 4.21
C ILE A 10 19.36 1.03 4.70
N PRO A 11 20.15 -0.03 4.36
CA PRO A 11 21.26 0.10 3.37
C PRO A 11 21.43 -1.07 2.35
N ARG A 12 22.17 -0.80 1.24
CA ARG A 12 22.35 -1.49 -0.09
C ARG A 12 23.23 -2.77 -0.12
N SER A 13 23.04 -3.67 -1.12
CA SER A 13 23.89 -3.95 -2.34
C SER A 13 23.53 -5.31 -3.02
N PRO A 14 24.10 -5.74 -4.18
CA PRO A 14 23.35 -6.15 -5.38
C PRO A 14 23.48 -7.66 -5.71
N ASP A 15 22.50 -8.22 -6.42
CA ASP A 15 22.72 -9.05 -7.63
C ASP A 15 21.51 -9.93 -7.98
N SER A 16 21.19 -9.84 -9.27
CA SER A 16 20.55 -10.82 -10.15
C SER A 16 19.02 -10.78 -10.40
N PRO A 17 18.60 -11.04 -11.65
CA PRO A 17 17.30 -10.65 -12.19
C PRO A 17 16.38 -11.86 -12.41
N THR A 18 15.06 -11.63 -12.45
CA THR A 18 14.17 -12.54 -13.20
C THR A 18 12.92 -11.82 -13.67
N GLU A 19 12.87 -11.67 -14.99
CA GLU A 19 11.87 -11.03 -15.82
C GLU A 19 10.47 -11.63 -15.59
N LYS A 20 9.51 -10.80 -15.18
CA LYS A 20 8.07 -11.10 -15.13
C LYS A 20 7.39 -10.07 -16.02
N LYS A 21 6.48 -10.50 -16.89
CA LYS A 21 5.64 -9.57 -17.68
C LYS A 21 4.80 -8.72 -16.72
N GLU A 22 5.29 -7.52 -16.47
CA GLU A 22 4.70 -6.48 -15.65
C GLU A 22 3.53 -5.85 -16.40
N VAL A 23 2.33 -6.02 -15.87
CA VAL A 23 1.25 -5.09 -16.22
C VAL A 23 1.46 -3.87 -15.33
N GLU A 24 2.26 -2.94 -15.84
CA GLU A 24 2.48 -1.63 -15.24
C GLU A 24 1.15 -0.87 -15.14
N PRO A 25 1.00 0.05 -14.16
CA PRO A 25 -0.14 0.95 -14.07
C PRO A 25 -0.45 1.62 -15.41
N LEU A 26 -1.73 1.62 -15.79
CA LEU A 26 -2.22 2.17 -17.07
C LEU A 26 -1.84 3.66 -17.27
N ASP A 27 -1.59 4.40 -16.18
CA ASP A 27 -1.08 5.78 -16.22
C ASP A 27 -0.29 6.16 -14.95
N TRP A 28 1.03 6.20 -15.07
CA TRP A 28 1.93 6.62 -14.00
C TRP A 28 1.82 8.10 -13.63
N ILE A 29 1.51 8.96 -14.60
CA ILE A 29 1.40 10.40 -14.36
C ILE A 29 0.18 10.68 -13.50
N ALA A 30 -0.95 10.03 -13.78
CA ALA A 30 -2.14 10.12 -12.94
C ALA A 30 -1.87 9.67 -11.50
N MET A 31 -1.09 8.61 -11.30
CA MET A 31 -0.70 8.16 -9.95
C MET A 31 0.15 9.21 -9.22
N PHE A 32 1.18 9.75 -9.87
CA PHE A 32 2.03 10.78 -9.24
C PHE A 32 1.29 12.10 -9.02
N ASN A 33 0.32 12.44 -9.88
CA ASN A 33 -0.59 13.55 -9.66
C ASN A 33 -1.37 13.37 -8.35
N LYS A 34 -1.98 12.19 -8.16
CA LYS A 34 -2.70 11.89 -6.92
C LYS A 34 -1.79 11.93 -5.69
N LEU A 35 -0.60 11.33 -5.78
CA LEU A 35 0.38 11.38 -4.68
C LEU A 35 0.82 12.82 -4.35
N TRP A 36 0.94 13.68 -5.35
CA TRP A 36 1.23 15.08 -5.12
C TRP A 36 0.10 15.76 -4.36
N ASP A 37 -1.14 15.58 -4.80
CA ASP A 37 -2.32 16.19 -4.19
C ASP A 37 -2.48 15.74 -2.72
N ASP A 38 -2.28 14.44 -2.44
CA ASP A 38 -2.43 13.85 -1.11
C ASP A 38 -1.28 14.20 -0.15
N LEU A 39 -0.02 14.20 -0.63
CA LEU A 39 1.17 14.32 0.24
C LEU A 39 1.73 15.75 0.32
N VAL A 40 1.53 16.52 -0.73
CA VAL A 40 2.07 17.88 -0.88
C VAL A 40 0.91 18.86 -0.91
N GLY A 41 0.01 18.76 -1.88
CA GLY A 41 -1.00 19.77 -2.16
C GLY A 41 -0.37 21.10 -2.62
N GLY A 42 -1.23 22.06 -2.99
CA GLY A 42 -0.79 23.33 -3.57
C GLY A 42 -0.46 23.23 -5.06
N PRO A 43 0.26 24.21 -5.62
CA PRO A 43 0.52 24.28 -7.06
C PRO A 43 1.35 23.07 -7.50
N LYS A 44 0.76 22.28 -8.39
CA LYS A 44 1.33 21.07 -8.94
C LYS A 44 2.16 21.40 -10.18
N PRO A 45 3.41 20.92 -10.28
CA PRO A 45 4.21 21.08 -11.48
C PRO A 45 3.68 20.17 -12.59
N GLU A 46 3.94 20.54 -13.84
CA GLU A 46 3.66 19.68 -14.98
C GLU A 46 4.68 18.54 -15.04
N PHE A 47 4.19 17.31 -14.87
CA PHE A 47 5.02 16.11 -14.94
C PHE A 47 5.20 15.67 -16.40
N GLY A 48 6.41 15.89 -16.96
CA GLY A 48 6.75 15.40 -18.30
C GLY A 48 7.06 13.90 -18.37
N SER A 49 7.37 13.27 -17.23
CA SER A 49 7.60 11.83 -17.14
C SER A 49 7.36 11.35 -15.71
N ALA A 50 7.10 10.05 -15.55
CA ALA A 50 6.90 9.44 -14.24
C ALA A 50 8.14 9.55 -13.34
N ASP A 51 9.35 9.42 -13.91
CA ASP A 51 10.59 9.53 -13.14
C ASP A 51 10.87 10.99 -12.75
N GLY A 52 10.55 11.93 -13.64
CA GLY A 52 10.57 13.35 -13.33
C GLY A 52 9.59 13.70 -12.21
N ALA A 53 8.36 13.16 -12.27
CA ALA A 53 7.35 13.35 -11.24
C ALA A 53 7.81 12.82 -9.88
N ARG A 54 8.38 11.62 -9.87
CA ARG A 54 8.95 11.00 -8.67
C ARG A 54 10.04 11.87 -8.04
N GLU A 55 10.98 12.35 -8.84
CA GLU A 55 12.10 13.16 -8.35
C GLU A 55 11.61 14.51 -7.80
N GLN A 56 10.67 15.16 -8.48
CA GLN A 56 10.06 16.41 -8.01
C GLN A 56 9.30 16.22 -6.69
N LEU A 57 8.51 15.15 -6.58
CA LEU A 57 7.78 14.81 -5.36
C LEU A 57 8.75 14.55 -4.20
N LYS A 58 9.83 13.79 -4.44
CA LYS A 58 10.89 13.53 -3.46
C LYS A 58 11.56 14.82 -2.98
N GLN A 59 11.88 15.74 -3.89
CA GLN A 59 12.48 17.03 -3.55
C GLN A 59 11.55 17.89 -2.69
N CYS A 60 10.26 17.95 -3.02
CA CYS A 60 9.27 18.67 -2.22
C CYS A 60 9.11 18.08 -0.82
N LEU A 61 8.98 16.75 -0.71
CA LEU A 61 8.86 16.07 0.57
C LEU A 61 10.11 16.27 1.44
N ASN A 62 11.31 16.33 0.83
CA ASN A 62 12.54 16.63 1.57
C ASN A 62 12.56 18.07 2.11
N LYS A 63 12.09 19.07 1.35
CA LYS A 63 12.01 20.47 1.81
C LYS A 63 11.06 20.61 3.01
N ARG A 64 9.91 19.91 2.98
CA ARG A 64 8.89 19.99 4.03
C ARG A 64 9.27 19.35 5.37
N LYS A 65 10.24 18.42 5.40
CA LYS A 65 10.70 17.77 6.64
C LYS A 65 11.29 18.72 7.68
N THR A 66 11.59 19.96 7.30
CA THR A 66 11.89 21.04 8.25
C THR A 66 10.72 21.35 9.21
N GLN A 67 9.52 20.78 8.98
CA GLN A 67 8.29 21.06 9.76
C GLN A 67 7.90 19.98 10.79
N GLY A 68 8.73 18.96 11.06
CA GLY A 68 8.66 18.15 12.28
C GLY A 68 7.55 17.08 12.42
N LYS A 69 6.58 16.98 11.50
CA LYS A 69 5.52 15.94 11.56
C LYS A 69 5.87 14.74 10.68
N GLY A 70 6.00 13.56 11.28
CA GLY A 70 6.18 12.29 10.55
C GLY A 70 4.94 11.93 9.73
N MET A 71 5.12 11.33 8.56
CA MET A 71 4.04 11.01 7.61
C MET A 71 4.03 9.52 7.30
N LEU A 72 2.85 8.90 7.19
CA LEU A 72 2.65 7.51 6.77
C LEU A 72 1.93 7.48 5.41
N VAL A 73 2.48 6.75 4.45
CA VAL A 73 1.90 6.52 3.12
C VAL A 73 1.53 5.05 3.00
N VAL A 74 0.27 4.76 2.68
CA VAL A 74 -0.19 3.40 2.43
C VAL A 74 -0.37 3.21 0.92
N LEU A 75 0.41 2.29 0.35
CA LEU A 75 0.28 1.88 -1.05
C LEU A 75 -0.53 0.58 -1.09
N ASP A 76 -1.82 0.69 -1.39
CA ASP A 76 -2.69 -0.48 -1.48
C ASP A 76 -2.60 -1.16 -2.85
N GLY A 77 -2.44 -2.48 -2.86
CA GLY A 77 -2.57 -3.30 -4.06
C GLY A 77 -1.35 -3.34 -4.98
N VAL A 78 -0.14 -3.10 -4.48
CA VAL A 78 1.10 -3.24 -5.26
C VAL A 78 1.29 -4.71 -5.68
N TRP A 79 1.79 -4.96 -6.88
CA TRP A 79 1.86 -6.31 -7.44
C TRP A 79 3.18 -6.70 -8.11
N SER A 80 4.16 -5.80 -8.17
CA SER A 80 5.50 -6.08 -8.71
C SER A 80 6.57 -5.27 -7.97
N ASP A 81 7.81 -5.77 -8.06
CA ASP A 81 8.99 -5.12 -7.46
C ASP A 81 9.30 -3.79 -8.17
N SER A 82 9.15 -3.71 -9.49
CA SER A 82 9.22 -2.46 -10.26
C SER A 82 8.24 -1.40 -9.78
N MET A 83 6.98 -1.77 -9.57
CA MET A 83 5.94 -0.86 -9.10
C MET A 83 6.28 -0.34 -7.70
N LEU A 84 6.79 -1.23 -6.84
CA LEU A 84 7.31 -0.87 -5.53
C LEU A 84 8.47 0.12 -5.65
N GLU A 85 9.48 -0.20 -6.45
CA GLU A 85 10.66 0.64 -6.66
C GLU A 85 10.31 2.02 -7.20
N ARG A 86 9.30 2.13 -8.05
CA ARG A 86 8.86 3.40 -8.64
C ARG A 86 8.07 4.25 -7.65
N LEU A 87 7.19 3.64 -6.85
CA LEU A 87 6.31 4.35 -5.91
C LEU A 87 6.96 4.68 -4.58
N VAL A 88 7.95 3.90 -4.14
CA VAL A 88 8.62 4.13 -2.86
C VAL A 88 9.52 5.36 -2.98
N ILE A 89 9.25 6.33 -2.11
CA ILE A 89 9.97 7.60 -2.02
C ILE A 89 10.77 7.61 -0.71
N GLY A 90 12.03 7.16 -0.79
CA GLY A 90 12.94 7.12 0.35
C GLY A 90 13.29 8.53 0.84
N THR A 91 12.57 9.01 1.84
CA THR A 91 12.76 10.36 2.40
C THR A 91 12.65 10.33 3.94
N PRO A 92 13.55 11.00 4.71
CA PRO A 92 13.60 10.86 6.18
C PRO A 92 12.31 11.23 6.94
N GLY A 93 11.67 10.34 7.69
CA GLY A 93 10.41 10.64 8.38
C GLY A 93 9.14 10.48 7.52
N LEU A 94 9.29 9.99 6.29
CA LEU A 94 8.20 9.34 5.56
C LEU A 94 8.26 7.84 5.85
N LYS A 95 7.15 7.29 6.30
CA LYS A 95 6.94 5.87 6.52
C LYS A 95 6.08 5.34 5.38
N THR A 96 6.46 4.23 4.76
CA THR A 96 5.65 3.60 3.71
C THR A 96 5.17 2.25 4.18
N LEU A 97 3.87 2.00 4.01
CA LEU A 97 3.21 0.73 4.23
C LEU A 97 2.70 0.23 2.88
N VAL A 98 3.08 -0.97 2.48
CA VAL A 98 2.64 -1.51 1.18
C VAL A 98 1.78 -2.73 1.39
N THR A 99 0.59 -2.79 0.79
CA THR A 99 -0.18 -4.04 0.72
C THR A 99 0.01 -4.68 -0.66
N SER A 100 0.26 -5.99 -0.71
CA SER A 100 0.52 -6.69 -1.98
C SER A 100 0.00 -8.11 -1.98
N ARG A 101 -0.63 -8.56 -3.08
CA ARG A 101 -1.11 -9.95 -3.26
C ARG A 101 0.00 -10.97 -3.60
N VAL A 102 1.22 -10.49 -3.75
CA VAL A 102 2.41 -11.29 -4.06
C VAL A 102 3.52 -10.96 -3.07
N LYS A 103 4.45 -11.89 -2.89
CA LYS A 103 5.68 -11.58 -2.16
C LYS A 103 6.51 -10.62 -3.01
N LEU A 104 6.77 -9.43 -2.45
CA LEU A 104 7.66 -8.45 -3.05
C LEU A 104 9.07 -8.65 -2.51
N ASN A 105 10.06 -8.46 -3.37
CA ASN A 105 11.45 -8.34 -2.98
C ASN A 105 11.76 -6.87 -2.66
N GLY A 106 12.86 -6.60 -1.95
CA GLY A 106 13.25 -5.23 -1.60
C GLY A 106 12.42 -4.59 -0.47
N VAL A 107 11.60 -5.38 0.24
CA VAL A 107 10.95 -4.97 1.50
C VAL A 107 11.76 -5.47 2.70
N ASN A 108 11.91 -4.63 3.72
CA ASN A 108 12.74 -4.98 4.87
C ASN A 108 12.01 -5.87 5.88
N TRP A 109 10.70 -5.67 5.98
CA TRP A 109 9.84 -6.48 6.80
C TRP A 109 8.60 -6.82 6.00
N SER A 110 8.09 -8.03 6.20
CA SER A 110 6.90 -8.53 5.53
C SER A 110 6.07 -9.30 6.53
N TYR A 111 4.79 -8.95 6.63
CA TYR A 111 3.82 -9.72 7.38
C TYR A 111 2.90 -10.50 6.44
N PRO A 112 3.03 -11.83 6.36
CA PRO A 112 2.10 -12.62 5.57
C PRO A 112 0.74 -12.66 6.26
N VAL A 113 -0.29 -12.11 5.62
CA VAL A 113 -1.66 -12.21 6.12
C VAL A 113 -2.21 -13.58 5.75
N GLN A 114 -2.55 -14.36 6.77
CA GLN A 114 -3.16 -15.67 6.60
C GLN A 114 -4.60 -15.55 6.13
N GLN A 115 -5.08 -16.53 5.36
CA GLN A 115 -6.51 -16.63 5.08
C GLN A 115 -7.23 -16.97 6.38
N LEU A 116 -8.41 -16.38 6.56
CA LEU A 116 -9.28 -16.72 7.68
C LEU A 116 -9.66 -18.21 7.58
N SER A 117 -9.70 -18.88 8.72
CA SER A 117 -10.32 -20.20 8.79
C SER A 117 -11.83 -20.07 8.49
N MET A 118 -12.50 -21.18 8.16
CA MET A 118 -13.95 -21.15 7.98
C MET A 118 -14.64 -20.57 9.21
N LYS A 119 -14.22 -20.99 10.42
CA LYS A 119 -14.75 -20.48 11.68
C LYS A 119 -14.57 -18.96 11.78
N ASP A 120 -13.36 -18.46 11.59
CA ASP A 120 -13.08 -17.02 11.72
C ASP A 120 -13.80 -16.20 10.63
N ALA A 121 -13.94 -16.76 9.42
CA ALA A 121 -14.70 -16.15 8.34
C ALA A 121 -16.21 -16.07 8.68
N MET A 122 -16.78 -17.13 9.25
CA MET A 122 -18.18 -17.14 9.68
C MET A 122 -18.41 -16.21 10.87
N ASP A 123 -17.48 -16.15 11.82
CA ASP A 123 -17.55 -15.22 12.95
C ASP A 123 -17.49 -13.76 12.46
N LEU A 124 -16.60 -13.43 11.51
CA LEU A 124 -16.54 -12.11 10.87
C LEU A 124 -17.84 -11.79 10.11
N PHE A 125 -18.38 -12.75 9.37
CA PHE A 125 -19.64 -12.59 8.63
C PHE A 125 -20.82 -12.33 9.56
N ARG A 126 -20.99 -13.15 10.61
CA ARG A 126 -22.03 -12.99 11.63
C ARG A 126 -21.93 -11.62 12.30
N HIS A 127 -20.72 -11.22 12.71
CA HIS A 127 -20.49 -9.91 13.32
C HIS A 127 -20.92 -8.77 12.39
N HIS A 128 -20.57 -8.85 11.11
CA HIS A 128 -20.96 -7.83 10.12
C HIS A 128 -22.46 -7.82 9.83
N ALA A 129 -23.11 -8.99 9.76
CA ALA A 129 -24.56 -9.11 9.57
C ALA A 129 -25.34 -8.51 10.76
N LEU A 130 -24.82 -8.69 11.98
CA LEU A 130 -25.39 -8.16 13.22
C LEU A 130 -25.20 -6.64 13.38
N LEU A 131 -24.08 -6.10 12.90
CA LEU A 131 -23.80 -4.65 12.92
C LEU A 131 -24.79 -3.81 12.10
N HIS A 132 -25.38 -4.40 11.06
CA HIS A 132 -26.32 -3.74 10.17
C HIS A 132 -27.75 -4.30 10.26
N GLY A 133 -27.99 -5.24 11.18
CA GLY A 133 -29.33 -5.74 11.47
C GLY A 133 -30.06 -4.86 12.48
N PRO A 134 -31.40 -4.94 12.58
CA PRO A 134 -32.10 -4.43 13.75
C PRO A 134 -31.49 -5.08 14.99
N THR A 135 -31.33 -4.33 16.09
CA THR A 135 -30.96 -4.87 17.39
C THR A 135 -31.98 -5.93 17.80
N SER A 136 -31.75 -7.16 17.37
CA SER A 136 -32.63 -8.29 17.59
C SER A 136 -31.84 -9.27 18.44
N GLU A 137 -32.28 -9.44 19.67
CA GLU A 137 -31.75 -10.33 20.71
C GLU A 137 -31.73 -11.82 20.34
N TYR A 138 -31.89 -12.18 19.07
CA TYR A 138 -31.89 -13.56 18.62
C TYR A 138 -31.37 -13.64 17.19
N VAL A 139 -30.09 -13.99 17.04
CA VAL A 139 -29.60 -14.60 15.81
C VAL A 139 -29.38 -16.07 16.10
N ASP A 140 -30.22 -16.87 15.46
CA ASP A 140 -30.21 -18.32 15.56
C ASP A 140 -28.88 -18.85 14.99
N LYS A 141 -28.15 -19.60 15.82
CA LYS A 141 -26.82 -20.10 15.47
C LYS A 141 -26.87 -21.17 14.37
N GLU A 142 -28.04 -21.75 14.13
CA GLU A 142 -28.29 -22.84 13.17
C GLU A 142 -28.36 -22.39 11.70
N LEU A 143 -28.60 -21.10 11.42
CA LEU A 143 -28.77 -20.60 10.04
C LEU A 143 -27.45 -20.42 9.26
N VAL A 144 -26.32 -20.69 9.89
CA VAL A 144 -25.00 -20.29 9.39
C VAL A 144 -24.10 -21.50 9.06
N GLU A 145 -24.60 -22.73 9.20
CA GLU A 145 -23.87 -23.99 8.97
C GLU A 145 -24.37 -24.80 7.75
N GLN A 146 -24.68 -24.13 6.63
CA GLN A 146 -25.01 -24.82 5.36
C GLN A 146 -23.83 -24.87 4.38
#